data_AF-A0A818R4R8-F1
#
_entry.id   AF-A0A818R4R8-F1
#
_cell.length_a   1.000
_cell.length_b   1.000
_cell.length_c   1.000
_cell.angle_alpha   90.00
_cell.angle_beta   90.00
_cell.angle_gamma   90.00
#
_symmetry.space_group_name_H-M   'P 1'
#
loop_
_entity.id
_entity.type
_entity.pdbx_description
1 polymer ?
#
loop_
_entity_poly.entity_id
_entity_poly.type
_entity_poly.pdbx_seq_one_letter_code
_entity_poly.pdbx_strand_id
1 'polypeptide(L)'
;MSKSFRLSSSEKIEAVKWYAIYQHASEVARQFQNHFNRTSPTPKDILSLVQKFDEIGSVADKPRSDRLRSVSTDNNRERVRASFEENSGNSARRASLELSLLRSSLR
;
A
#
# COMPACT_ATOMS: atom_id res chain seq x y z
N MET A 1 -10.56 -22.10 -3.46
CA MET A 1 -10.11 -20.74 -3.84
C MET A 1 -10.97 -19.72 -3.12
N SER A 2 -10.48 -19.12 -2.03
CA SER A 2 -11.23 -18.07 -1.32
C SER A 2 -11.18 -16.79 -2.15
N LYS A 3 -12.34 -16.33 -2.65
CA LYS A 3 -12.44 -15.04 -3.34
C LYS A 3 -11.91 -13.95 -2.39
N SER A 4 -10.91 -13.18 -2.83
CA SER A 4 -10.43 -12.03 -2.08
C SER A 4 -11.57 -11.04 -1.91
N PHE A 5 -12.09 -10.93 -0.69
CA PHE A 5 -13.21 -10.06 -0.38
C PHE A 5 -12.69 -8.63 -0.19
N ARG A 6 -12.84 -7.80 -1.22
CA ARG A 6 -12.42 -6.40 -1.16
C ARG A 6 -13.58 -5.55 -0.66
N LEU A 7 -13.48 -5.10 0.59
CA LEU A 7 -14.36 -4.10 1.17
C LEU A 7 -14.05 -2.71 0.63
N SER A 8 -15.06 -1.95 0.23
CA SER A 8 -14.92 -0.49 0.03
C SER A 8 -14.66 0.22 1.36
N SER A 9 -14.16 1.45 1.32
CA SER A 9 -13.92 2.25 2.53
C SER A 9 -15.17 2.40 3.39
N SER A 10 -16.33 2.69 2.79
CA SER A 10 -17.59 2.84 3.51
C SER A 10 -17.99 1.56 4.24
N GLU A 11 -17.81 0.40 3.59
CA GLU A 11 -18.15 -0.89 4.17
C GLU A 11 -17.19 -1.28 5.31
N LYS A 12 -15.91 -0.88 5.20
CA LYS A 12 -14.94 -1.04 6.30
C LYS A 12 -15.33 -0.18 7.51
N ILE A 13 -15.76 1.07 7.28
CA ILE A 13 -16.18 1.98 8.35
C ILE A 13 -17.36 1.37 9.12
N GLU A 14 -18.40 0.92 8.41
CA GLU A 14 -19.57 0.31 9.07
C GLU A 14 -19.20 -0.99 9.80
N ALA A 15 -18.33 -1.82 9.23
CA ALA A 15 -17.85 -3.03 9.91
C ALA A 15 -17.12 -2.72 11.23
N VAL A 16 -16.27 -1.68 11.26
CA VAL A 16 -15.57 -1.24 12.48
C VAL A 16 -16.57 -0.66 13.49
N LYS A 17 -17.54 0.16 13.06
CA LYS A 17 -18.60 0.69 13.94
C LYS A 17 -19.42 -0.43 14.58
N TRP A 18 -19.85 -1.42 13.80
CA TRP A 18 -20.59 -2.56 14.35
C TRP A 18 -19.72 -3.39 15.29
N TYR A 19 -18.43 -3.56 14.99
CA TYR A 19 -17.54 -4.28 15.90
C TYR A 19 -17.40 -3.56 17.25
N ALA A 20 -17.35 -2.23 17.25
CA ALA A 20 -17.34 -1.45 18.50
C ALA A 20 -18.60 -1.65 19.35
N ILE A 21 -19.75 -1.92 18.72
CA ILE A 21 -21.04 -2.14 19.41
C ILE A 21 -21.16 -3.58 19.90
N TYR A 22 -20.93 -4.56 19.02
CA TYR A 22 -21.23 -5.97 19.31
C TYR A 22 -20.04 -6.73 19.89
N GLN A 23 -18.81 -6.26 19.70
CA GLN A 23 -17.56 -6.92 20.11
C GLN A 23 -17.37 -8.37 19.62
N HIS A 24 -18.20 -8.80 18.65
CA HIS A 24 -18.22 -10.15 18.11
C HIS A 24 -18.23 -10.11 16.59
N ALA A 25 -17.23 -10.72 15.95
CA ALA A 25 -17.07 -10.70 14.49
C ALA A 25 -18.20 -11.43 13.76
N SER A 26 -18.81 -12.45 14.37
CA SER A 26 -19.95 -13.19 13.80
C SER A 26 -21.21 -12.33 13.72
N GLU A 27 -21.52 -11.57 14.78
CA GLU A 27 -22.58 -10.55 14.79
C GLU A 27 -22.35 -9.50 13.70
N VAL A 28 -21.12 -9.00 13.56
CA VAL A 28 -20.77 -8.02 12.52
C VAL A 28 -20.98 -8.60 11.12
N ALA A 29 -20.58 -9.85 10.88
CA ALA A 29 -20.82 -10.51 9.59
C ALA A 29 -22.31 -10.65 9.28
N ARG A 30 -23.14 -10.98 10.28
CA ARG A 30 -24.61 -11.05 10.15
C ARG A 30 -25.21 -9.68 9.82
N GLN A 31 -24.84 -8.64 10.57
CA GLN A 31 -25.34 -7.29 10.33
C GLN A 31 -24.92 -6.75 8.97
N PHE A 32 -23.69 -7.05 8.57
CA PHE A 32 -23.18 -6.67 7.27
C PHE A 32 -23.96 -7.30 6.12
N GLN A 33 -24.29 -8.59 6.22
CA GLN A 33 -25.11 -9.26 5.22
C GLN A 33 -26.49 -8.63 5.12
N ASN A 34 -27.11 -8.29 6.26
CA ASN A 34 -28.42 -7.66 6.31
C ASN A 34 -28.42 -6.23 5.75
N HIS A 35 -27.36 -5.46 6.02
CA HIS A 35 -27.27 -4.06 5.61
C HIS A 35 -26.89 -3.90 4.14
N PHE A 36 -25.92 -4.69 3.66
CA PHE A 36 -25.39 -4.56 2.28
C PHE A 36 -25.96 -5.59 1.29
N ASN A 37 -26.81 -6.52 1.75
CA ASN A 37 -27.40 -7.59 0.93
C ASN A 37 -26.37 -8.36 0.09
N ARG A 38 -25.17 -8.57 0.63
CA ARG A 38 -24.04 -9.22 -0.06
C ARG A 38 -23.39 -10.27 0.82
N THR A 39 -22.55 -11.11 0.21
CA THR A 39 -21.74 -12.07 0.95
C THR A 39 -20.97 -11.36 2.06
N SER A 40 -21.07 -11.83 3.30
CA SER A 40 -20.36 -11.20 4.40
C SER A 40 -18.85 -11.49 4.33
N PRO A 41 -18.01 -10.55 4.81
CA PRO A 41 -16.60 -10.84 5.05
C PRO A 41 -16.49 -11.95 6.09
N THR A 42 -15.43 -12.75 6.01
CA THR A 42 -15.22 -13.77 7.03
C THR A 42 -14.95 -13.13 8.39
N PRO A 43 -15.27 -13.80 9.51
CA PRO A 43 -14.94 -13.28 10.84
C PRO A 43 -13.45 -12.91 10.99
N LYS A 44 -12.56 -13.65 10.32
CA LYS A 44 -11.11 -13.39 10.28
C LYS A 44 -10.77 -12.08 9.57
N ASP A 45 -11.46 -11.77 8.47
CA ASP A 45 -11.25 -10.51 7.74
C ASP A 45 -11.73 -9.31 8.58
N ILE A 46 -12.84 -9.46 9.30
CA ILE A 46 -13.36 -8.43 10.21
C ILE A 46 -12.36 -8.17 11.34
N LEU A 47 -11.85 -9.22 12.00
CA LEU A 47 -10.85 -9.07 13.06
C LEU A 47 -9.57 -8.42 12.54
N SER A 48 -9.10 -8.83 11.36
CA SER A 48 -7.91 -8.24 10.74
C SER A 48 -8.11 -6.77 10.38
N LEU A 49 -9.33 -6.37 10.00
CA LEU A 49 -9.68 -4.98 9.73
C LEU A 49 -9.67 -4.15 11.02
N VAL A 50 -10.29 -4.66 12.08
CA VAL A 50 -10.35 -3.98 13.38
C VAL A 50 -8.95 -3.83 13.97
N GLN A 51 -8.14 -4.88 13.95
CA GLN A 51 -6.76 -4.81 14.44
C GLN A 51 -5.95 -3.74 13.69
N LYS A 52 -6.07 -3.67 12.36
CA LYS A 52 -5.40 -2.62 11.57
C LYS A 52 -5.91 -1.22 11.93
N PHE A 53 -7.21 -1.11 12.21
CA PHE A 53 -7.80 0.15 12.66
C PHE A 53 -7.27 0.55 14.03
N ASP A 54 -7.13 -0.39 14.98
CA ASP A 54 -6.58 -0.11 16.31
C ASP A 54 -5.09 0.28 16.25
N GLU A 55 -4.31 -0.34 15.34
CA GLU A 55 -2.89 -0.05 15.15
C GLU A 55 -2.62 1.30 14.46
N ILE A 56 -3.41 1.65 13.43
CA ILE A 56 -3.11 2.79 12.52
C ILE A 56 -4.10 3.95 12.72
N GLY A 57 -5.29 3.68 13.26
CA GLY A 57 -6.40 4.63 13.35
C GLY A 57 -7.12 4.88 12.03
N SER A 58 -6.88 4.06 10.99
CA SER A 58 -7.42 4.29 9.65
C SER A 58 -7.89 2.99 8.98
N VAL A 59 -9.04 3.08 8.30
CA VAL A 59 -9.60 2.03 7.44
C VAL A 59 -9.11 2.12 5.99
N ALA A 60 -8.36 3.17 5.66
CA ALA A 60 -7.86 3.39 4.31
C ALA A 60 -6.88 2.27 3.92
N ASP A 61 -6.98 1.79 2.68
CA ASP A 61 -5.96 0.89 2.17
C ASP A 61 -4.62 1.60 2.15
N LYS A 62 -3.57 0.90 2.60
CA LYS A 62 -2.21 1.40 2.40
C LYS A 62 -2.00 1.67 0.92
N PRO A 63 -1.34 2.78 0.56
CA PRO A 63 -0.98 3.02 -0.83
C PRO A 63 -0.27 1.78 -1.34
N ARG A 64 -0.63 1.33 -2.54
CA ARG A 64 0.04 0.19 -3.15
C ARG A 64 1.51 0.53 -3.22
N SER A 65 2.32 -0.21 -2.47
CA SER A 65 3.77 -0.16 -2.61
C SER A 65 4.10 -0.82 -3.95
N ASP A 66 4.00 -0.06 -5.03
CA ASP A 66 4.56 -0.51 -6.29
C ASP A 66 6.06 -0.69 -6.11
N ARG A 67 6.60 -1.71 -6.77
CA ARG A 67 8.05 -1.88 -6.85
C ARG A 67 8.58 -0.68 -7.61
N LEU A 68 9.30 0.21 -6.92
CA LEU A 68 9.93 1.37 -7.53
C LEU A 68 10.77 0.88 -8.72
N ARG A 69 10.35 1.25 -9.94
CA ARG A 69 11.02 0.86 -11.18
C ARG A 69 12.38 1.56 -11.36
N SER A 70 12.56 2.66 -10.61
CA SER A 70 13.74 3.52 -10.63
C SER A 70 14.20 3.79 -9.20
N VAL A 71 15.50 3.66 -8.96
CA VAL A 71 16.15 4.03 -7.69
C VAL A 71 16.45 5.54 -7.68
N SER A 72 15.55 6.37 -8.23
CA SER A 72 15.71 7.83 -8.29
C SER A 72 15.29 8.48 -6.97
N THR A 73 15.97 8.07 -5.90
CA THR A 73 15.94 8.76 -4.61
C THR A 73 16.67 10.10 -4.75
N ASP A 74 16.33 11.11 -3.95
CA ASP A 74 16.94 12.45 -4.06
C ASP A 74 18.47 12.40 -3.96
N ASN A 75 19.00 11.57 -3.05
CA ASN A 75 20.44 11.30 -2.94
C ASN A 75 21.06 10.76 -4.24
N ASN A 76 20.37 9.87 -4.95
CA ASN A 76 20.86 9.34 -6.22
C ASN A 76 20.79 10.40 -7.33
N ARG A 77 19.80 11.30 -7.30
CA ARG A 77 19.71 12.41 -8.25
C ARG A 77 20.87 13.39 -8.08
N GLU A 78 21.25 13.68 -6.83
CA GLU A 78 22.40 14.53 -6.53
C GLU A 78 23.71 13.89 -6.99
N ARG A 79 23.90 12.59 -6.74
CA ARG A 79 25.09 11.85 -7.21
C ARG A 79 25.20 11.81 -8.73
N VAL A 80 24.07 11.66 -9.43
CA VAL A 80 24.02 11.73 -10.89
C VAL A 80 24.39 13.14 -11.37
N ARG A 81 23.80 14.18 -10.77
CA ARG A 81 24.10 15.58 -11.13
C ARG A 81 25.59 15.90 -10.93
N ALA A 82 26.16 15.58 -9.78
CA ALA A 82 27.57 15.79 -9.48
C ALA A 82 28.49 15.07 -10.48
N SER A 83 28.16 13.82 -10.85
CA SER A 83 28.94 13.04 -11.82
C SER A 83 28.97 13.68 -13.22
N PHE A 84 27.86 14.26 -13.67
CA PHE A 84 27.80 14.97 -14.96
C PHE A 84 28.36 16.40 -14.90
N GLU A 85 28.33 17.06 -13.75
CA GLU A 85 29.00 18.36 -13.54
C GLU A 85 30.53 18.21 -13.54
N GLU A 86 31.06 17.17 -12.89
CA GLU A 86 32.49 16.88 -12.83
C GLU A 86 33.03 16.39 -14.18
N ASN A 87 32.22 15.63 -14.94
CA ASN A 87 32.60 15.07 -16.23
C ASN A 87 31.45 15.17 -17.25
N SER A 88 31.28 16.35 -17.83
CA SER A 88 30.21 16.65 -18.80
C SER A 88 30.22 15.81 -20.08
N GLY A 89 31.36 15.18 -20.40
CA GLY A 89 31.51 14.25 -21.53
C GLY A 89 31.23 12.77 -21.21
N ASN A 90 30.87 12.43 -19.96
CA ASN A 90 30.71 11.04 -19.58
C ASN A 90 29.42 10.44 -20.17
N SER A 91 29.51 9.27 -20.78
CA SER A 91 28.31 8.61 -21.33
C SER A 91 27.40 8.10 -20.21
N ALA A 92 26.08 8.11 -20.42
CA ALA A 92 25.13 7.49 -19.49
C ALA A 92 25.44 6.01 -19.17
N ARG A 93 26.18 5.33 -20.05
CA ARG A 93 26.71 3.98 -19.80
C ARG A 93 27.77 3.95 -18.70
N ARG A 94 28.72 4.88 -18.73
CA ARG A 94 29.83 4.96 -17.76
C ARG A 94 29.32 5.45 -16.40
N ALA A 95 28.53 6.53 -16.39
CA ALA A 95 27.90 7.04 -15.17
C ALA A 95 27.03 5.97 -14.46
N SER A 96 26.35 5.10 -15.23
CA SER A 96 25.57 3.98 -14.67
C SER A 96 26.43 2.94 -13.95
N LEU A 97 27.62 2.64 -14.49
CA LEU A 97 28.56 1.72 -13.87
C LEU A 97 29.20 2.33 -12.62
N GLU A 98 29.64 3.60 -12.71
CA GLU A 98 30.27 4.31 -11.60
C GLU A 98 29.31 4.51 -10.42
N LEU A 99 28.05 4.85 -10.70
CA LEU A 99 27.05 5.11 -9.66
C LEU A 99 26.32 3.84 -9.21
N SER A 100 26.56 2.68 -9.84
CA SER A 100 25.81 1.44 -9.62
C SER A 100 24.30 1.61 -9.76
N LEU A 101 23.88 2.46 -10.71
CA LEU A 101 22.48 2.77 -10.99
C LEU A 101 22.08 2.20 -12.35
N LEU A 102 20.82 1.75 -12.48
CA LEU A 102 20.25 1.40 -13.78
C LEU A 102 20.29 2.62 -14.72
N ARG A 103 20.64 2.43 -15.99
CA ARG A 103 20.64 3.52 -16.99
C ARG A 103 19.29 4.23 -17.10
N SER A 104 18.19 3.50 -16.90
CA SER A 104 16.84 4.07 -16.88
C SER A 104 16.60 5.05 -15.73
N SER A 105 17.43 5.00 -14.69
CA SER A 105 17.39 5.91 -13.53
C SER A 105 18.26 7.15 -13.73
N LEU A 106 19.06 7.22 -14.81
CA LEU A 106 19.92 8.35 -15.16
C LEU A 106 19.28 9.30 -16.19
N ARG A 107 18.10 8.95 -16.71
CA ARG A 107 17.37 9.73 -17.71
C ARG A 107 16.43 10.73 -17.06
#